data_AF-A0A6M1NT95-F1
#
_entry.id   AF-A0A6M1NT95-F1
#
_cell.length_a   1.000
_cell.length_b   1.000
_cell.length_c   1.000
_cell.angle_alpha   90.00
_cell.angle_beta   90.00
_cell.angle_gamma   90.00
#
_symmetry.space_group_name_H-M   'P 1'
#
loop_
_entity.id
_entity.type
_entity.pdbx_description
1 polymer ?
#
loop_
_entity_poly.entity_id
_entity_poly.type
_entity_poly.pdbx_seq_one_letter_code
_entity_poly.pdbx_strand_id
1 'polypeptide(L)'
;MEKGLFQTDLARLFNVTHDCITYWENNRSKPQVQHYPDIIEFLGYFPFELDISTFEGKIKAYRYINGLSQKNFAKNMGIDPATVTRWEEGKGRGPKRKEIEAFLSDNLENKSKLSD
;
A
#
# COMPACT_ATOMS: atom_id res chain seq x y z
N MET A 1 -4.91 22.42 -12.31
CA MET A 1 -6.03 21.94 -11.47
C MET A 1 -6.98 21.19 -12.38
N GLU A 2 -6.81 19.87 -12.53
CA GLU A 2 -7.45 19.11 -13.63
C GLU A 2 -8.62 18.22 -13.19
N LYS A 3 -9.09 18.35 -11.94
CA LYS A 3 -10.41 17.87 -11.52
C LYS A 3 -10.98 18.96 -10.63
N GLY A 4 -12.18 19.45 -10.88
CA GLY A 4 -12.83 20.53 -10.13
C GLY A 4 -13.22 20.18 -8.69
N LEU A 5 -12.45 19.31 -8.01
CA LEU A 5 -12.60 18.96 -6.61
C LEU A 5 -11.76 19.90 -5.75
N PHE A 6 -12.34 20.40 -4.67
CA PHE A 6 -11.61 21.18 -3.68
C PHE A 6 -10.89 20.24 -2.70
N GLN A 7 -9.81 20.71 -2.09
CA GLN A 7 -9.10 19.99 -1.01
C GLN A 7 -10.06 19.55 0.12
N THR A 8 -11.12 20.32 0.36
CA THR A 8 -12.20 20.00 1.32
C THR A 8 -13.01 18.78 0.93
N ASP A 9 -13.22 18.53 -0.36
CA ASP A 9 -13.93 17.34 -0.84
C ASP A 9 -13.05 16.09 -0.71
N LEU A 10 -11.75 16.20 -1.02
CA LEU A 10 -10.77 15.12 -0.79
C LEU A 10 -10.64 14.78 0.70
N ALA A 11 -10.65 15.79 1.57
CA ALA A 11 -10.61 15.58 3.01
C ALA A 11 -11.80 14.74 3.49
N ARG A 12 -13.01 15.01 2.98
CA ARG A 12 -14.20 14.19 3.27
C ARG A 12 -14.08 12.78 2.69
N LEU A 13 -13.59 12.66 1.45
CA LEU A 13 -13.43 11.37 0.78
C LEU A 13 -12.49 10.44 1.56
N PHE A 14 -11.35 10.97 2.02
CA PHE A 14 -10.34 10.19 2.75
C PHE A 14 -10.56 10.18 4.26
N ASN A 15 -11.64 10.80 4.74
CA ASN A 15 -11.96 10.95 6.16
C ASN A 15 -10.77 11.53 6.99
N VAL A 16 -10.18 12.60 6.48
CA VAL A 16 -9.08 13.35 7.13
C VAL A 16 -9.42 14.83 7.23
N THR A 17 -8.57 15.61 7.91
CA THR A 17 -8.73 17.06 7.94
C THR A 17 -8.24 17.68 6.64
N HIS A 18 -8.75 18.87 6.31
CA HIS A 18 -8.27 19.69 5.20
C HIS A 18 -6.75 19.93 5.25
N ASP A 19 -6.20 20.13 6.44
CA ASP A 19 -4.77 20.36 6.64
C ASP A 19 -3.94 19.13 6.27
N CYS A 20 -4.45 17.90 6.49
CA CYS A 20 -3.78 16.69 6.02
C CYS A 20 -3.60 16.71 4.50
N ILE A 21 -4.66 17.03 3.75
CA ILE A 21 -4.60 17.13 2.28
C ILE A 21 -3.60 18.20 1.86
N THR A 22 -3.71 19.39 2.46
CA THR A 22 -2.77 20.50 2.21
C THR A 22 -1.32 20.08 2.45
N TYR A 23 -1.05 19.37 3.55
CA TYR A 23 0.30 18.93 3.88
C TYR A 23 0.81 17.82 2.97
N TRP A 24 -0.07 16.92 2.49
CA TRP A 24 0.31 15.88 1.53
C TRP A 24 0.65 16.49 0.17
N GLU A 25 -0.20 17.37 -0.35
CA GLU A 25 0.03 18.03 -1.64
C GLU A 25 1.30 18.91 -1.65
N ASN A 26 1.61 19.55 -0.52
CA ASN A 26 2.80 20.38 -0.37
C ASN A 26 4.05 19.61 0.10
N ASN A 27 4.01 18.27 0.11
CA ASN A 27 5.12 17.41 0.58
C ASN A 27 5.61 17.73 2.00
N ARG A 28 4.74 18.30 2.86
CA ARG A 28 5.03 18.58 4.27
C ARG A 28 4.87 17.33 5.15
N SER A 29 4.05 16.38 4.72
CA SER A 29 3.91 15.06 5.34
C SER A 29 3.53 14.01 4.30
N LYS A 30 3.70 12.72 4.63
CA LYS A 30 3.24 11.61 3.80
C LYS A 30 1.96 11.02 4.40
N PRO A 31 0.99 10.55 3.57
CA PRO A 31 -0.14 9.81 4.07
C PRO A 31 0.31 8.53 4.79
N GLN A 32 -0.44 8.14 5.82
CA GLN A 32 -0.23 6.83 6.43
C GLN A 32 -0.77 5.73 5.50
N VAL A 33 -0.17 4.53 5.58
CA VAL A 33 -0.50 3.40 4.68
C VAL A 33 -2.00 3.08 4.63
N GLN A 34 -2.74 3.29 5.72
CA GLN A 34 -4.18 3.06 5.77
C GLN A 34 -4.99 3.91 4.78
N HIS A 35 -4.46 5.07 4.35
CA HIS A 35 -5.09 5.95 3.37
C HIS A 35 -4.68 5.64 1.93
N TYR A 36 -3.70 4.75 1.72
CA TYR A 36 -3.23 4.42 0.38
C TYR A 36 -4.31 3.79 -0.52
N PRO A 37 -5.22 2.92 -0.04
CA PRO A 37 -6.31 2.41 -0.86
C PRO A 37 -7.18 3.51 -1.44
N ASP A 38 -7.65 4.44 -0.60
CA ASP A 38 -8.51 5.55 -1.04
C ASP A 38 -7.78 6.47 -2.03
N ILE A 39 -6.48 6.70 -1.82
CA ILE A 39 -5.63 7.47 -2.74
C ILE A 39 -5.48 6.75 -4.08
N ILE A 40 -5.20 5.44 -4.07
CA ILE A 40 -5.06 4.64 -5.30
C ILE A 40 -6.38 4.64 -6.07
N GLU A 41 -7.52 4.44 -5.39
CA GLU A 41 -8.85 4.47 -5.99
C GLU A 41 -9.16 5.85 -6.58
N PHE A 42 -8.89 6.93 -5.84
CA PHE A 42 -9.09 8.30 -6.32
C PHE A 42 -8.25 8.65 -7.55
N LEU A 43 -6.97 8.24 -7.55
CA LEU A 43 -6.06 8.48 -8.67
C LEU A 43 -6.37 7.60 -9.87
N GLY A 44 -6.95 6.41 -9.66
CA GLY A 44 -7.20 5.41 -10.71
C GLY A 44 -5.94 4.67 -11.16
N TYR A 45 -4.82 4.81 -10.44
CA TYR A 45 -3.58 4.09 -10.69
C TYR A 45 -2.75 3.96 -9.41
N PHE A 46 -1.75 3.07 -9.42
CA PHE A 46 -0.84 2.85 -8.29
C PHE A 46 0.34 3.86 -8.32
N PRO A 47 0.41 4.84 -7.40
CA PRO A 47 1.35 5.96 -7.51
C PRO A 47 2.72 5.72 -6.85
N PHE A 48 3.09 4.48 -6.57
CA PHE A 48 4.34 4.16 -5.88
C PHE A 48 5.30 3.40 -6.79
N GLU A 49 6.55 3.84 -6.82
CA GLU A 49 7.63 3.16 -7.53
C GLU A 49 8.08 1.93 -6.72
N LEU A 50 7.63 0.74 -7.14
CA LEU A 50 7.99 -0.54 -6.54
C LEU A 50 8.30 -1.58 -7.62
N ASP A 51 9.35 -2.36 -7.40
CA ASP A 51 9.66 -3.51 -8.25
C ASP A 51 8.86 -4.75 -7.81
N ILE A 52 7.68 -4.95 -8.41
CA ILE A 52 6.80 -6.09 -8.11
C ILE A 52 7.32 -7.43 -8.65
N SER A 53 8.44 -7.46 -9.38
CA SER A 53 9.11 -8.72 -9.72
C SER A 53 9.82 -9.32 -8.51
N THR A 54 10.16 -8.48 -7.52
CA THR A 54 10.81 -8.89 -6.28
C THR A 54 9.80 -9.25 -5.20
N PHE A 55 10.17 -10.15 -4.29
CA PHE A 55 9.35 -10.51 -3.14
C PHE A 55 9.06 -9.30 -2.24
N GLU A 56 10.06 -8.43 -2.10
CA GLU A 56 10.03 -7.22 -1.28
C GLU A 56 9.04 -6.19 -1.83
N GLY A 57 9.05 -5.99 -3.14
CA GLY A 57 8.08 -5.14 -3.83
C GLY A 57 6.67 -5.72 -3.77
N LYS A 58 6.50 -7.04 -3.92
CA LYS A 58 5.19 -7.71 -3.79
C LYS A 58 4.58 -7.51 -2.40
N ILE A 59 5.35 -7.63 -1.33
CA ILE A 59 4.86 -7.35 0.03
C ILE A 59 4.36 -5.90 0.13
N LYS A 60 5.19 -4.92 -0.29
CA LYS A 60 4.83 -3.50 -0.22
C LYS A 60 3.59 -3.19 -1.04
N ALA A 61 3.53 -3.67 -2.28
CA ALA A 61 2.39 -3.48 -3.17
C ALA A 61 1.11 -4.02 -2.54
N TYR A 62 1.12 -5.28 -2.09
CA TYR A 62 -0.03 -5.88 -1.42
C TYR A 62 -0.46 -5.08 -0.18
N ARG A 63 0.50 -4.65 0.65
CA ARG A 63 0.17 -3.83 1.83
C ARG A 63 -0.44 -2.49 1.45
N TYR A 64 0.08 -1.81 0.44
CA TYR A 64 -0.35 -0.47 0.05
C TYR A 64 -1.75 -0.52 -0.56
N ILE A 65 -2.00 -1.49 -1.44
CA ILE A 65 -3.30 -1.74 -2.05
C ILE A 65 -4.38 -2.06 -1.00
N ASN A 66 -4.00 -2.69 0.11
CA ASN A 66 -4.93 -3.12 1.17
C ASN A 66 -4.87 -2.27 2.45
N GLY A 67 -4.12 -1.15 2.45
CA GLY A 67 -4.02 -0.25 3.60
C GLY A 67 -3.36 -0.87 4.85
N LEU A 68 -2.54 -1.90 4.69
CA LEU A 68 -2.01 -2.68 5.81
C LEU A 68 -0.70 -2.09 6.32
N SER A 69 -0.60 -1.87 7.63
CA SER A 69 0.70 -1.72 8.30
C SER A 69 1.52 -3.01 8.24
N GLN A 70 2.84 -2.93 8.44
CA GLN A 70 3.69 -4.13 8.54
C GLN A 70 3.18 -5.09 9.62
N LYS A 71 2.71 -4.54 10.75
CA LYS A 71 2.11 -5.31 11.86
C LYS A 71 0.83 -6.02 11.43
N ASN A 72 -0.07 -5.35 10.72
CA ASN A 72 -1.32 -5.95 10.27
C ASN A 72 -1.07 -7.02 9.20
N PHE A 73 -0.15 -6.76 8.26
CA PHE A 73 0.28 -7.78 7.30
C PHE A 73 0.87 -9.00 7.99
N ALA A 74 1.77 -8.80 8.96
CA ALA A 74 2.38 -9.89 9.73
C ALA A 74 1.31 -10.75 10.45
N LYS A 75 0.34 -10.09 11.09
CA LYS A 75 -0.80 -10.75 11.72
C LYS A 75 -1.60 -11.58 10.71
N ASN A 76 -1.91 -11.01 9.55
CA ASN A 76 -2.67 -11.71 8.50
C ASN A 76 -1.93 -12.94 7.96
N MET A 77 -0.59 -12.88 7.86
CA MET A 77 0.25 -13.99 7.39
C MET A 77 0.70 -14.96 8.49
N GLY A 78 0.35 -14.69 9.75
CA GLY A 78 0.78 -15.47 10.91
C GLY A 78 2.31 -15.53 11.03
N ILE A 79 2.98 -14.38 10.89
CA ILE A 79 4.44 -14.21 11.05
C ILE A 79 4.75 -13.06 12.01
N ASP A 80 6.01 -12.97 12.46
CA ASP A 80 6.46 -11.88 13.31
C ASP A 80 6.63 -10.56 12.52
N PRO A 81 6.18 -9.40 13.03
CA PRO A 81 6.36 -8.10 12.36
C PRO A 81 7.81 -7.77 11.98
N ALA A 82 8.80 -8.14 12.81
CA ALA A 82 10.21 -7.93 12.49
C ALA A 82 10.67 -8.77 11.30
N THR A 83 10.00 -9.91 11.03
CA THR A 83 10.24 -10.71 9.82
C THR A 83 9.80 -9.92 8.58
N VAL A 84 8.66 -9.23 8.64
CA VAL A 84 8.18 -8.39 7.54
C VAL A 84 9.14 -7.23 7.28
N THR A 85 9.60 -6.55 8.33
CA THR A 85 10.58 -5.46 8.20
C THR A 85 11.85 -5.95 7.52
N ARG A 86 12.41 -7.08 7.96
CA ARG A 86 13.59 -7.67 7.32
C ARG A 86 13.32 -7.99 5.86
N TRP A 87 12.21 -8.67 5.57
CA TRP A 87 11.85 -9.01 4.20
C TRP A 87 11.74 -7.76 3.33
N GLU A 88 11.03 -6.71 3.73
CA GLU A 88 10.92 -5.46 2.95
C GLU A 88 12.26 -4.71 2.74
N GLU A 89 13.29 -5.01 3.53
CA GLU A 89 14.68 -4.55 3.36
C GLU A 89 15.53 -5.45 2.45
N GLY A 90 14.96 -6.50 1.86
CA GLY A 90 15.70 -7.51 1.10
C GLY A 90 16.50 -8.47 1.97
N LYS A 91 16.26 -8.45 3.29
CA LYS A 91 17.00 -9.24 4.27
C LYS A 91 16.10 -10.34 4.82
N GLY A 92 16.69 -11.50 5.08
CA GLY A 92 15.99 -12.55 5.80
C GLY A 92 15.37 -13.62 4.91
N ARG A 93 15.36 -14.80 5.52
CA ARG A 93 14.87 -16.06 4.96
C ARG A 93 13.95 -16.67 6.01
N GLY A 94 13.07 -17.55 5.59
CA GLY A 94 12.18 -18.25 6.51
C GLY A 94 11.34 -19.29 5.79
N PRO A 95 10.83 -20.29 6.52
CA PRO A 95 10.08 -21.40 5.94
C PRO A 95 8.82 -20.92 5.19
N LYS A 96 8.16 -19.87 5.71
CA LYS A 96 6.94 -19.29 5.13
C LYS A 96 7.17 -18.36 3.93
N ARG A 97 8.43 -18.04 3.57
CA ARG A 97 8.70 -17.07 2.49
C ARG A 97 8.09 -17.50 1.16
N LYS A 98 8.31 -18.75 0.76
CA LYS A 98 7.81 -19.29 -0.53
C LYS A 98 6.28 -19.34 -0.59
N GLU A 99 5.65 -19.76 0.50
CA GLU A 99 4.19 -19.81 0.63
C GLU A 99 3.57 -18.41 0.47
N ILE A 100 4.12 -17.43 1.19
CA ILE A 100 3.64 -16.05 1.12
C ILE A 100 3.93 -15.44 -0.26
N GLU A 101 5.07 -15.75 -0.87
CA GLU A 101 5.40 -15.28 -2.21
C GLU A 101 4.44 -15.78 -3.28
N ALA A 102 4.02 -17.05 -3.20
CA ALA A 102 2.99 -17.61 -4.07
C ALA A 102 1.65 -16.90 -3.84
N PHE A 103 1.20 -16.81 -2.58
CA PHE A 103 -0.01 -16.08 -2.21
C PHE A 103 -0.03 -14.65 -2.76
N LEU A 104 1.08 -13.91 -2.61
CA LEU A 104 1.18 -12.53 -3.08
C LEU A 104 1.07 -12.43 -4.60
N SER A 105 1.71 -13.35 -5.32
CA SER A 105 1.68 -13.37 -6.79
C SER A 105 0.25 -13.62 -7.29
N ASP A 106 -0.44 -14.62 -6.74
CA ASP A 106 -1.83 -14.93 -7.09
C ASP A 106 -2.78 -13.75 -6.82
N ASN A 107 -2.61 -13.06 -5.69
CA ASN A 107 -3.51 -11.96 -5.31
C ASN A 107 -3.27 -10.68 -6.12
N LEU A 108 -2.02 -10.40 -6.50
CA LEU A 108 -1.69 -9.23 -7.32
C LEU A 108 -2.16 -9.40 -8.77
N GLU A 109 -2.05 -10.61 -9.33
CA GLU A 109 -2.54 -10.93 -10.68
C GLU A 109 -4.07 -10.91 -10.79
N ASN A 110 -4.78 -11.30 -9.74
CA ASN A 110 -6.24 -11.28 -9.74
C ASN A 110 -6.80 -9.85 -9.63
N LYS A 111 -6.11 -8.95 -8.92
CA LYS A 111 -6.52 -7.54 -8.79
C LYS A 111 -6.32 -6.73 -10.06
N SER A 112 -5.31 -7.02 -10.89
CA SER A 112 -5.14 -6.32 -12.18
C SER A 112 -6.29 -6.62 -13.16
N LYS A 113 -6.92 -7.80 -13.05
CA LYS A 113 -8.07 -8.21 -13.87
C LYS A 113 -9.41 -7.61 -13.42
N LEU A 114 -9.46 -6.97 -12.25
CA LEU A 114 -10.66 -6.32 -11.70
C LEU A 114 -10.71 -4.82 -12.03
N SER A 115 -9.64 -4.26 -12.59
CA SER A 115 -9.53 -2.86 -13.03
C SER A 115 -9.64 -2.66 -14.55
N ASP A 116 -9.89 -3.74 -15.30
CA ASP A 116 -10.20 -3.76 -16.74
C ASP A 116 -11.71 -3.96 -16.95
#